data_AF-A0A2M7G7R1-F1
#
_entry.id   AF-A0A2M7G7R1-F1
#
_cell.length_a   1.000
_cell.length_b   1.000
_cell.length_c   1.000
_cell.angle_alpha   90.00
_cell.angle_beta   90.00
_cell.angle_gamma   90.00
#
_symmetry.space_group_name_H-M   'P 1'
#
loop_
_entity.id
_entity.type
_entity.pdbx_description
1 polymer ?
#
loop_
_entity_poly.entity_id
_entity_poly.type
_entity_poly.pdbx_seq_one_letter_code
_entity_poly.pdbx_strand_id
1 'polypeptide(L)'
;MSLQQYEFLEKIEHYTGQQDPYSLPDDVQNWIVQELEKRLQVMLEKYPELPLEIFRTLRTWQNLPIFIIGFRKEDQTWIKEAWHYGIKPAPEGAAGIQLVLDRVPVKHFQENPGHV
;
A
#
# COMPACT_ATOMS: atom_id res chain seq x y z
N MET A 1 -27.14 16.00 -3.84
CA MET A 1 -25.90 16.08 -4.62
C MET A 1 -24.97 14.99 -4.11
N SER A 2 -24.81 13.88 -4.85
CA SER A 2 -23.97 12.76 -4.45
C SER A 2 -22.53 12.98 -4.94
N LEU A 3 -21.63 13.28 -4.02
CA LEU A 3 -20.20 13.30 -4.30
C LEU A 3 -19.71 11.85 -4.24
N GLN A 4 -19.61 11.26 -5.43
CA GLN A 4 -18.64 10.23 -5.84
C GLN A 4 -17.98 9.48 -4.68
N GLN A 5 -18.59 8.36 -4.31
CA GLN A 5 -17.89 7.25 -3.66
C GLN A 5 -16.75 6.85 -4.62
N TYR A 6 -15.50 7.09 -4.22
CA TYR A 6 -14.34 6.71 -5.01
C TYR A 6 -14.18 5.20 -4.95
N GLU A 7 -14.82 4.53 -5.89
CA GLU A 7 -14.56 3.15 -6.27
C GLU A 7 -13.07 2.97 -6.63
N PHE A 8 -12.28 2.36 -5.74
CA PHE A 8 -10.93 1.85 -6.02
C PHE A 8 -10.99 0.58 -6.90
N LEU A 9 -11.81 0.59 -7.96
CA LEU A 9 -12.36 -0.60 -8.60
C LEU A 9 -11.88 -0.90 -10.03
N GLU A 10 -10.69 -0.45 -10.45
CA GLU A 10 -10.25 -0.68 -11.84
C GLU A 10 -8.94 -1.47 -12.05
N LYS A 11 -8.41 -2.11 -10.99
CA LYS A 11 -7.55 -3.33 -10.97
C LYS A 11 -6.57 -3.25 -9.80
N ILE A 12 -6.92 -3.99 -8.76
CA ILE A 12 -6.05 -4.29 -7.63
C ILE A 12 -5.52 -5.71 -7.86
N GLU A 13 -4.25 -5.82 -8.18
CA GLU A 13 -3.59 -7.11 -8.41
C GLU A 13 -3.02 -7.62 -7.08
N HIS A 14 -3.12 -8.93 -6.86
CA HIS A 14 -2.47 -9.55 -5.73
C HIS A 14 -0.96 -9.42 -5.91
N TYR A 15 -0.26 -8.80 -4.95
CA TYR A 15 1.17 -8.60 -5.06
C TYR A 15 1.89 -9.85 -4.57
N THR A 16 2.38 -10.67 -5.50
CA THR A 16 3.10 -11.92 -5.20
C THR A 16 4.62 -11.73 -5.03
N GLY A 17 5.11 -10.48 -5.08
CA GLY A 17 6.54 -10.19 -5.06
C GLY A 17 7.28 -10.50 -6.37
N GLN A 18 6.58 -10.84 -7.46
CA GLN A 18 7.18 -11.07 -8.77
C GLN A 18 7.22 -9.78 -9.62
N GLN A 19 8.39 -9.55 -10.23
CA GLN A 19 8.80 -8.47 -11.14
C GLN A 19 7.78 -7.34 -11.34
N ASP A 20 8.11 -6.20 -10.74
CA ASP A 20 7.39 -4.95 -10.95
C ASP A 20 7.57 -4.48 -12.43
N PRO A 21 6.50 -4.08 -13.16
CA PRO A 21 6.61 -3.48 -14.49
C PRO A 21 7.47 -2.20 -14.53
N TYR A 22 7.74 -1.57 -13.40
CA TYR A 22 8.53 -0.33 -13.33
C TYR A 22 10.05 -0.53 -13.41
N SER A 23 10.53 -1.73 -13.77
CA SER A 23 11.97 -2.02 -14.05
C SER A 23 12.90 -1.54 -12.93
N LEU A 24 12.53 -1.83 -11.69
CA LEU A 24 13.36 -1.53 -10.52
C LEU A 24 14.52 -2.52 -10.40
N PRO A 25 15.68 -2.10 -9.89
CA PRO A 25 16.74 -3.03 -9.50
C PRO A 25 16.26 -4.07 -8.48
N ASP A 26 16.76 -5.31 -8.55
CA ASP A 26 16.31 -6.42 -7.72
C ASP A 26 16.49 -6.17 -6.22
N ASP A 27 17.56 -5.48 -5.83
CA ASP A 27 17.83 -5.07 -4.45
C ASP A 27 16.77 -4.09 -3.93
N VAL A 28 16.33 -3.15 -4.77
CA VAL A 28 15.25 -2.22 -4.43
C VAL A 28 13.92 -2.96 -4.30
N GLN A 29 13.61 -3.88 -5.22
CA GLN A 29 12.37 -4.68 -5.16
C GLN A 29 12.33 -5.53 -3.88
N ASN A 30 13.42 -6.23 -3.57
CA ASN A 30 13.53 -7.04 -2.36
C ASN A 30 13.37 -6.19 -1.09
N TRP A 31 13.97 -5.00 -1.06
CA TRP A 31 13.81 -4.07 0.04
C TRP A 31 12.35 -3.63 0.22
N ILE A 32 11.66 -3.27 -0.87
CA ILE A 32 10.23 -2.90 -0.83
C ILE A 32 9.39 -4.03 -0.26
N VAL A 33 9.60 -5.27 -0.72
CA VAL A 33 8.87 -6.45 -0.23
C VAL A 33 9.07 -6.64 1.27
N GLN A 34 10.32 -6.65 1.73
CA GLN A 34 10.63 -6.81 3.16
C GLN A 34 10.01 -5.70 4.01
N GLU A 35 10.04 -4.46 3.54
CA GLU A 35 9.44 -3.36 4.29
C GLU A 35 7.92 -3.48 4.35
N LEU A 36 7.25 -3.84 3.26
CA LEU A 36 5.80 -4.08 3.22
C LEU A 36 5.39 -5.25 4.13
N GLU A 37 6.15 -6.36 4.12
CA GLU A 37 5.91 -7.52 4.98
C GLU A 37 5.99 -7.14 6.47
N LYS A 38 6.98 -6.32 6.87
CA LYS A 38 7.07 -5.81 8.25
C LYS A 38 5.82 -5.01 8.63
N ARG A 39 5.27 -4.20 7.72
CA ARG A 39 4.05 -3.41 8.00
C ARG A 39 2.83 -4.32 8.06
N LEU A 40 2.76 -5.32 7.19
CA LEU A 40 1.69 -6.32 7.23
C LEU A 40 1.70 -7.05 8.57
N GLN A 41 2.86 -7.47 9.08
CA GLN A 41 2.97 -8.11 10.40
C GLN A 41 2.45 -7.21 11.53
N VAL A 42 2.89 -5.95 11.58
CA VAL A 42 2.38 -4.97 12.56
C VAL A 42 0.87 -4.80 12.47
N MET A 43 0.31 -4.81 11.25
CA MET A 43 -1.12 -4.68 11.02
C MET A 43 -1.90 -5.94 11.41
N LEU A 44 -1.35 -7.13 11.18
CA LEU A 44 -1.91 -8.41 11.62
C LEU A 44 -1.91 -8.53 13.13
N GLU A 45 -0.88 -8.02 13.82
CA GLU A 45 -0.87 -7.93 15.29
C GLU A 45 -1.95 -6.99 15.82
N LYS A 46 -2.23 -5.90 15.10
CA LYS A 46 -3.24 -4.90 15.48
C LYS A 46 -4.67 -5.31 15.15
N TYR A 47 -4.87 -6.08 14.07
CA TYR A 47 -6.16 -6.53 13.56
C TYR A 47 -6.12 -8.05 13.27
N PRO A 48 -5.94 -8.90 14.29
CA PRO A 48 -5.73 -10.35 14.11
C PRO A 48 -6.92 -11.07 13.50
N GLU A 49 -8.12 -10.48 13.55
CA GLU A 49 -9.36 -11.02 12.99
C GLU A 49 -9.52 -10.78 11.49
N LEU A 50 -8.72 -9.89 10.89
CA LEU A 50 -8.83 -9.53 9.49
C LEU A 50 -7.82 -10.31 8.64
N PRO A 51 -8.25 -10.89 7.50
CA PRO A 51 -7.34 -11.57 6.56
C PRO A 51 -6.58 -10.54 5.73
N LEU A 52 -5.67 -9.80 6.37
CA LEU A 52 -4.92 -8.73 5.72
C LEU A 52 -3.88 -9.29 4.75
N GLU A 53 -3.79 -8.67 3.59
CA GLU A 53 -2.89 -9.02 2.49
C GLU A 53 -2.34 -7.73 1.86
N ILE A 54 -1.24 -7.87 1.11
CA ILE A 54 -0.66 -6.79 0.33
C ILE A 54 -1.18 -6.87 -1.10
N PHE A 55 -1.71 -5.75 -1.59
CA PHE A 55 -2.13 -5.60 -2.97
C PHE A 55 -1.35 -4.50 -3.67
N ARG A 56 -1.21 -4.61 -4.99
CA ARG A 56 -0.66 -3.54 -5.82
C ARG A 56 -1.78 -2.85 -6.59
N THR A 57 -1.72 -1.53 -6.70
CA THR A 57 -2.62 -0.78 -7.59
C THR A 57 -1.95 -0.52 -8.94
N LEU A 58 -2.74 -0.35 -9.99
CA LEU A 58 -2.25 0.19 -11.26
C LEU A 58 -2.02 1.71 -11.22
N ARG A 59 -2.51 2.40 -10.18
CA ARG A 59 -2.32 3.84 -10.02
C ARG A 59 -0.98 4.12 -9.37
N THR A 60 -0.47 5.32 -9.65
CA THR A 60 0.74 5.85 -9.04
C THR A 60 0.41 7.05 -8.16
N TRP A 61 1.21 7.26 -7.13
CA TRP A 61 1.23 8.47 -6.32
C TRP A 61 2.56 9.16 -6.55
N GLN A 62 2.56 10.41 -7.02
CA GLN A 62 3.80 11.11 -7.40
C GLN A 62 4.65 10.34 -8.43
N ASN A 63 3.99 9.66 -9.38
CA ASN A 63 4.60 8.76 -10.37
C ASN A 63 5.27 7.51 -9.78
N LEU A 64 4.96 7.15 -8.53
CA LEU A 64 5.49 5.97 -7.84
C LEU A 64 4.38 4.94 -7.58
N PRO A 65 4.66 3.63 -7.64
CA PRO A 65 3.70 2.57 -7.35
C PRO A 65 3.07 2.70 -5.96
N ILE A 66 1.78 2.38 -5.89
CA ILE A 66 1.05 2.31 -4.63
C ILE A 66 0.80 0.85 -4.27
N PHE A 67 1.17 0.50 -3.04
CA PHE A 67 0.89 -0.76 -2.37
C PHE A 67 -0.19 -0.53 -1.31
N ILE A 68 -1.12 -1.47 -1.22
CA ILE A 68 -2.24 -1.43 -0.29
C ILE A 68 -2.06 -2.57 0.70
N ILE A 69 -2.25 -2.30 1.99
CA ILE A 69 -2.52 -3.33 2.99
C ILE A 69 -4.03 -3.30 3.27
N GLY A 70 -4.70 -4.41 3.02
CA GLY A 70 -6.15 -4.49 3.06
C GLY A 70 -6.64 -5.93 3.06
N PHE A 71 -7.93 -6.14 2.85
CA PHE A 71 -8.50 -7.50 2.70
C PHE A 71 -9.65 -7.49 1.70
N ARG A 72 -10.01 -8.65 1.15
CA ARG A 72 -11.16 -8.78 0.25
C ARG A 72 -12.41 -9.25 1.00
N LYS A 73 -13.55 -8.62 0.72
CA LYS A 73 -14.88 -9.01 1.20
C LYS A 73 -15.91 -8.68 0.14
N GLU A 74 -16.73 -9.66 -0.24
CA GLU A 74 -17.86 -9.47 -1.16
C GLU A 74 -17.45 -8.75 -2.46
N ASP A 75 -16.39 -9.24 -3.10
CA ASP A 75 -15.80 -8.69 -4.34
C ASP A 75 -15.20 -7.28 -4.22
N GLN A 76 -15.13 -6.71 -3.01
CA GLN A 76 -14.51 -5.42 -2.74
C GLN A 76 -13.20 -5.57 -1.96
N THR A 77 -12.20 -4.75 -2.30
CA THR A 77 -10.97 -4.62 -1.50
C THR A 77 -11.13 -3.50 -0.48
N TRP A 78 -11.06 -3.87 0.79
CA TRP A 78 -11.07 -2.97 1.93
C TRP A 78 -9.66 -2.53 2.27
N ILE A 79 -9.40 -1.23 2.19
CA ILE A 79 -8.08 -0.64 2.37
C ILE A 79 -7.92 -0.22 3.84
N LYS A 80 -6.86 -0.70 4.51
CA LYS A 80 -6.47 -0.19 5.83
C LYS A 80 -5.37 0.85 5.73
N GLU A 81 -4.34 0.57 4.94
CA GLU A 81 -3.25 1.50 4.69
C GLU A 81 -2.82 1.43 3.22
N ALA A 82 -2.32 2.55 2.70
CA ALA A 82 -1.69 2.61 1.39
C ALA A 82 -0.31 3.25 1.52
N TRP A 83 0.62 2.77 0.71
CA TRP A 83 2.04 3.04 0.82
C TRP A 83 2.64 3.23 -0.56
N HIS A 84 3.62 4.11 -0.67
CA HIS A 84 4.48 4.22 -1.85
C HIS A 84 5.93 4.21 -1.40
N TYR A 85 6.83 3.68 -2.23
CA TYR A 85 8.25 3.91 -1.96
C TYR A 85 8.66 5.30 -2.46
N GLY A 86 9.75 5.83 -1.94
CA GLY A 86 10.34 7.09 -2.37
C GLY A 86 11.84 7.12 -2.06
N ILE A 87 12.52 8.09 -2.65
CA ILE A 87 13.93 8.38 -2.35
C ILE A 87 13.96 9.73 -1.65
N LYS A 88 14.48 9.76 -0.42
CA LYS A 88 14.68 10.99 0.35
C LYS A 88 16.17 11.24 0.57
N PRO A 89 16.57 12.51 0.81
CA PRO A 89 17.90 12.79 1.34
C PRO A 89 18.13 11.99 2.62
N ALA A 90 19.33 11.45 2.78
CA ALA A 90 19.69 10.81 4.03
C ALA A 90 19.57 11.81 5.20
N PRO A 91 19.26 11.34 6.44
CA PRO A 91 19.17 12.21 7.61
C PRO A 91 20.45 13.01 7.83
N GLU A 92 20.35 14.18 8.49
CA GLU A 92 21.52 15.01 8.80
C GLU A 92 22.66 14.19 9.43
N GLY A 93 23.84 14.25 8.83
CA GLY A 93 25.03 13.50 9.26
C GLY A 93 25.30 12.20 8.49
N ALA A 94 24.38 11.73 7.65
CA ALA A 94 24.61 10.61 6.73
C ALA A 94 24.79 11.11 5.29
N ALA A 95 25.82 10.62 4.59
CA ALA A 95 25.99 10.87 3.17
C ALA A 95 25.13 9.87 2.36
N GLY A 96 24.38 10.37 1.37
CA GLY A 96 23.71 9.54 0.37
C GLY A 96 22.20 9.77 0.22
N ILE A 97 21.56 8.79 -0.42
CA ILE A 97 20.11 8.72 -0.63
C ILE A 97 19.53 7.59 0.21
N GLN A 98 18.34 7.80 0.76
CA GLN A 98 17.62 6.80 1.54
C GLN A 98 16.35 6.37 0.80
N LEU A 99 16.16 5.05 0.68
CA LEU A 99 14.88 4.47 0.30
C LEU A 99 13.93 4.50 1.50
N VAL A 100 12.72 5.00 1.27
CA VAL A 100 11.68 5.10 2.29
C VAL A 100 10.37 4.51 1.77
N LEU A 101 9.54 4.03 2.70
CA LEU A 101 8.16 3.66 2.44
C LEU A 101 7.27 4.69 3.15
N ASP A 102 6.59 5.53 2.39
CA ASP A 102 5.74 6.61 2.88
C ASP A 102 4.27 6.26 2.74
N ARG A 103 3.45 6.71 3.70
CA ARG A 103 2.01 6.51 3.64
C ARG A 103 1.39 7.40 2.57
N VAL A 104 0.62 6.78 1.68
CA VAL A 104 -0.29 7.50 0.80
C VAL A 104 -1.52 7.87 1.62
N PRO A 105 -1.95 9.15 1.63
CA PRO A 105 -3.17 9.54 2.30
C PRO A 105 -4.37 8.89 1.61
N VAL A 106 -4.90 7.82 2.22
CA VAL A 106 -6.19 7.25 1.85
C VAL A 106 -7.23 8.19 2.45
N LYS A 107 -7.90 9.01 1.63
CA LYS A 107 -9.12 9.68 2.10
C LYS A 107 -10.01 8.58 2.65
N HIS A 108 -10.29 8.64 3.96
CA HIS A 108 -11.02 7.61 4.66
C HIS A 108 -12.19 7.15 3.80
N PHE A 109 -12.20 5.87 3.43
CA PHE A 109 -13.48 5.23 3.23
C PHE A 109 -14.19 5.46 4.55
N GLN A 110 -15.26 6.26 4.53
CA GLN A 110 -16.19 6.29 5.64
C GLN A 110 -16.44 4.83 5.98
N GLU A 111 -16.12 4.42 7.21
CA GLU A 111 -16.77 3.26 7.80
C GLU A 111 -18.25 3.49 7.50
N ASN A 112 -18.84 2.69 6.62
CA ASN A 112 -20.28 2.71 6.46
C ASN A 112 -20.80 2.41 7.87
N PRO A 113 -21.45 3.35 8.58
CA PRO A 113 -22.14 3.04 9.81
C PRO A 113 -23.42 2.34 9.37
N GLY A 114 -23.25 1.10 8.91
CA GLY A 114 -24.27 0.20 8.42
C GLY A 114 -24.18 -1.12 9.14
N HIS A 115 -23.97 -1.08 10.46
CA HIS A 115 -24.52 -2.10 11.34
C HIS A 115 -25.95 -1.66 11.66
N VAL A 116 -26.89 -2.35 11.03
CA VAL A 116 -28.26 -2.56 11.53
C VAL A 116 -28.18 -3.51 12.71
#